data_AF-A0A820YZE8-F1
#
_entry.id   AF-A0A820YZE8-F1
#
_cell.length_a   1.000
_cell.length_b   1.000
_cell.length_c   1.000
_cell.angle_alpha   90.00
_cell.angle_beta   90.00
_cell.angle_gamma   90.00
#
_symmetry.space_group_name_H-M   'P 1'
#
loop_
_entity.id
_entity.type
_entity.pdbx_description
1 polymer ?
#
loop_
_entity_poly.entity_id
_entity_poly.type
_entity_poly.pdbx_seq_one_letter_code
_entity_poly.pdbx_strand_id
1 'polypeptide(L)'
;MAYATSRQSNNSLKTVEWMWKSNADPWSESEPEKWSHYSDVENLIMEEAFSNKQPRALLDGYYIDFQDNLQVSNVDSNKPRPVKRVVRKREDKHLREARFVDLPVSSGRSFGGQYGWVSPFVIEVRRDLGLQPKDLPTKKPDM
;
A
#
# COMPACT_ATOMS: atom_id res chain seq x y z
N MET A 1 39.57 22.59 7.85
CA MET A 1 38.24 22.76 7.25
C MET A 1 37.79 21.39 6.76
N ALA A 2 36.85 20.75 7.46
CA ALA A 2 36.33 19.43 7.10
C ALA A 2 34.96 19.62 6.43
N TYR A 3 34.83 19.19 5.17
CA TYR A 3 33.59 19.26 4.43
C TYR A 3 32.69 18.09 4.83
N ALA A 4 31.52 18.40 5.37
CA ALA A 4 30.48 17.40 5.63
C ALA A 4 29.94 16.89 4.28
N THR A 5 30.20 15.63 3.96
CA THR A 5 29.59 14.95 2.81
C THR A 5 28.13 14.62 3.17
N SER A 6 27.20 15.42 2.66
CA SER A 6 25.78 15.08 2.73
C SER A 6 25.54 13.83 1.88
N ARG A 7 25.25 12.71 2.52
CA ARG A 7 24.70 11.52 1.84
C ARG A 7 23.34 11.91 1.27
N GLN A 8 23.28 12.18 -0.04
CA GLN A 8 22.02 12.24 -0.76
C GLN A 8 21.37 10.86 -0.67
N SER A 9 20.40 10.71 0.24
CA SER A 9 19.54 9.55 0.29
C SER A 9 18.62 9.61 -0.93
N ASN A 10 19.06 9.03 -2.04
CA ASN A 10 18.18 8.68 -3.16
C ASN A 10 17.23 7.56 -2.71
N ASN A 11 16.33 7.87 -1.78
CA ASN A 11 15.21 7.03 -1.41
C ASN A 11 14.14 7.15 -2.50
N SER A 12 14.46 6.70 -3.72
CA SER A 12 13.38 6.21 -4.56
C SER A 12 12.80 5.01 -3.79
N LEU A 13 11.56 5.14 -3.35
CA LEU A 13 10.87 4.12 -2.57
C LEU A 13 10.69 2.90 -3.49
N LYS A 14 11.68 2.01 -3.50
CA LYS A 14 11.64 0.75 -4.24
C LYS A 14 10.59 -0.12 -3.56
N THR A 15 9.60 -0.55 -4.33
CA THR A 15 8.61 -1.51 -3.86
C THR A 15 9.06 -2.87 -4.34
N VAL A 16 9.24 -3.82 -3.42
CA VAL A 16 9.60 -5.18 -3.76
C VAL A 16 8.36 -6.05 -3.66
N GLU A 17 8.13 -6.85 -4.69
CA GLU A 17 7.03 -7.81 -4.73
C GLU A 17 7.60 -9.20 -5.04
N TRP A 18 7.21 -10.18 -4.24
CA TRP A 18 7.48 -11.58 -4.53
C TRP A 18 6.29 -12.22 -5.24
N MET A 19 6.59 -13.12 -6.17
CA MET A 19 5.59 -13.81 -6.98
C MET A 19 5.96 -15.29 -7.12
N TRP A 20 4.96 -16.14 -7.32
CA TRP A 20 5.13 -17.57 -7.56
C TRP A 20 4.40 -18.02 -8.84
N LYS A 21 4.93 -19.05 -9.51
CA LYS A 21 4.34 -19.58 -10.74
C LYS A 21 3.12 -20.46 -10.43
N SER A 22 1.96 -19.98 -10.83
CA SER A 22 0.63 -20.52 -10.45
C SER A 22 -0.01 -21.44 -11.49
N ASN A 23 0.71 -21.78 -12.56
CA ASN A 23 0.31 -22.80 -13.52
C ASN A 23 0.09 -24.17 -12.85
N ALA A 24 -0.75 -25.00 -13.46
CA ALA A 24 -0.98 -26.37 -12.99
C ALA A 24 0.32 -27.18 -13.07
N ASP A 25 1.02 -27.09 -14.19
CA ASP A 25 2.41 -27.51 -14.36
C ASP A 25 3.34 -26.27 -14.35
N PRO A 26 4.16 -26.08 -13.30
CA PRO A 26 5.09 -24.96 -13.24
C PRO A 26 6.22 -25.02 -14.28
N TRP A 27 6.46 -26.17 -14.90
CA TRP A 27 7.61 -26.39 -15.79
C TRP A 27 7.24 -26.51 -17.27
N SER A 28 5.94 -26.50 -17.59
CA SER A 28 5.49 -26.49 -18.97
C SER A 28 5.90 -25.21 -19.69
N GLU A 29 6.47 -25.38 -20.88
CA GLU A 29 6.81 -24.30 -21.82
C GLU A 29 5.66 -23.98 -22.79
N SER A 30 4.65 -24.85 -22.87
CA SER A 30 3.54 -24.70 -23.82
C SER A 30 2.44 -23.78 -23.31
N GLU A 31 2.34 -23.60 -22.00
CA GLU A 31 1.35 -22.74 -21.36
C GLU A 31 1.89 -21.32 -21.11
N PRO A 32 1.05 -20.28 -21.22
CA PRO A 32 1.44 -18.94 -20.84
C PRO A 32 1.77 -18.88 -19.35
N GLU A 33 2.87 -18.21 -19.01
CA GLU A 33 3.29 -18.08 -17.61
C GLU A 33 2.30 -17.24 -16.81
N LYS A 34 1.73 -17.84 -15.76
CA LYS A 34 0.85 -17.16 -14.83
C LYS A 34 1.52 -16.99 -13.49
N TRP A 35 1.90 -15.75 -13.17
CA TRP A 35 2.51 -15.39 -11.90
C TRP A 35 1.45 -14.83 -10.95
N SER A 36 1.39 -15.39 -9.74
CA SER A 36 0.53 -14.93 -8.66
C SER A 36 1.35 -14.25 -7.57
N HIS A 37 0.75 -13.31 -6.85
CA HIS A 37 1.40 -12.56 -5.79
C HIS A 37 1.26 -13.27 -4.44
N TYR A 38 2.28 -13.15 -3.60
CA TYR A 38 2.14 -13.44 -2.17
C TYR A 38 1.34 -12.34 -1.47
N SER A 39 0.78 -12.66 -0.31
CA SER A 39 0.14 -11.65 0.55
C SER A 39 1.16 -10.62 1.05
N ASP A 40 0.67 -9.46 1.49
CA ASP A 40 1.54 -8.39 1.99
C ASP A 40 2.41 -8.86 3.18
N VAL A 41 1.86 -9.70 4.05
CA VAL A 41 2.58 -10.25 5.22
C VAL A 41 3.66 -11.24 4.78
N GLU A 42 3.34 -12.18 3.89
CA GLU A 42 4.32 -13.14 3.36
C GLU A 42 5.45 -12.42 2.60
N ASN A 43 5.11 -11.40 1.81
CA ASN A 43 6.11 -10.55 1.14
C ASN A 43 7.07 -9.89 2.13
N LEU A 44 6.56 -9.37 3.25
CA LEU A 44 7.39 -8.76 4.29
C LEU A 44 8.35 -9.77 4.92
N ILE A 45 7.84 -10.96 5.28
CA ILE A 45 8.65 -12.04 5.86
C ILE A 45 9.76 -12.48 4.88
N MET A 46 9.41 -12.67 3.61
CA MET A 46 10.35 -13.08 2.58
C MET A 46 11.42 -12.01 2.34
N GLU A 47 11.04 -10.74 2.23
CA GLU A 47 11.98 -9.64 2.01
C GLU A 47 12.89 -9.41 3.21
N GLU A 48 12.39 -9.58 4.44
CA GLU A 48 13.19 -9.52 5.66
C GLU A 48 14.23 -10.66 5.68
N ALA A 49 13.81 -11.91 5.46
CA ALA A 49 14.70 -13.06 5.43
C ALA A 49 15.77 -12.93 4.33
N PHE A 50 15.37 -12.48 3.13
CA PHE A 50 16.27 -12.21 2.02
C PHE A 50 17.28 -11.10 2.33
N SER A 51 16.82 -9.99 2.93
CA SER A 51 17.68 -8.87 3.33
C SER A 51 18.70 -9.27 4.41
N ASN A 52 18.28 -10.18 5.30
CA ASN A 52 19.14 -10.78 6.33
C ASN A 52 20.04 -11.90 5.79
N LYS A 53 20.04 -12.17 4.48
CA LYS A 53 20.81 -13.23 3.81
C LYS A 53 20.55 -14.62 4.37
N GLN A 54 19.34 -14.86 4.86
CA GLN A 54 18.92 -16.20 5.25
C GLN A 54 18.77 -17.05 3.97
N PRO A 55 19.09 -18.35 4.00
CA PRO A 55 18.95 -19.22 2.83
C PRO A 55 17.48 -19.53 2.53
N ARG A 56 16.60 -19.46 3.54
CA ARG A 56 15.20 -19.81 3.44
C ARG A 56 14.30 -18.89 4.25
N ALA A 57 13.07 -18.70 3.79
CA ALA A 57 11.99 -18.09 4.57
C ALA A 57 10.92 -19.14 4.89
N LEU A 58 10.49 -19.19 6.16
CA LEU A 58 9.43 -20.09 6.62
C LEU A 58 8.08 -19.36 6.53
N LEU A 59 7.10 -19.97 5.88
CA LEU A 59 5.73 -19.49 5.75
C LEU A 59 4.75 -20.55 6.23
N ASP A 60 3.47 -20.19 6.32
CA ASP A 60 2.44 -21.12 6.80
C ASP A 60 2.14 -22.20 5.75
N GLY A 61 2.69 -23.39 5.99
CA GLY A 61 2.48 -24.59 5.17
C GLY A 61 3.51 -24.82 4.06
N TYR A 62 4.45 -23.89 3.86
CA TYR A 62 5.53 -24.03 2.88
C TYR A 62 6.75 -23.20 3.30
N TYR A 63 7.89 -23.45 2.68
CA TYR A 63 9.08 -22.61 2.82
C TYR A 63 9.59 -22.18 1.45
N ILE A 64 10.27 -21.04 1.42
CA ILE A 64 10.92 -20.53 0.22
C ILE A 64 12.41 -20.78 0.36
N ASP A 65 12.99 -21.44 -0.62
CA ASP A 65 14.43 -21.54 -0.81
C ASP A 65 14.89 -20.40 -1.73
N PHE A 66 15.73 -19.51 -1.21
CA PHE A 66 16.25 -18.38 -1.97
C PHE A 66 17.45 -18.74 -2.86
N GLN A 67 18.11 -19.89 -2.62
CA GLN A 67 19.21 -20.34 -3.47
C GLN A 67 18.67 -20.81 -4.82
N ASP A 68 17.66 -21.68 -4.78
CA ASP A 68 17.03 -22.22 -5.97
C ASP A 68 15.84 -21.38 -6.48
N ASN A 69 15.41 -20.39 -5.69
CA ASN A 69 14.20 -19.59 -5.93
C ASN A 69 12.94 -20.48 -6.09
N LEU A 70 12.78 -21.42 -5.15
CA LEU A 70 11.69 -22.40 -5.15
C LEU A 70 10.84 -22.27 -3.89
N GLN A 71 9.54 -22.39 -4.08
CA GLN A 71 8.57 -22.65 -3.03
C GLN A 71 8.41 -24.16 -2.88
N VAL A 72 8.58 -24.68 -1.68
CA VAL A 72 8.42 -26.10 -1.36
C VAL A 72 7.37 -26.23 -0.26
N SER A 73 6.33 -27.03 -0.52
CA SER A 73 5.29 -27.30 0.48
C SER A 73 5.84 -28.19 1.59
N ASN A 74 5.45 -27.90 2.84
CA ASN A 74 5.80 -28.71 4.00
C ASN A 74 5.10 -30.07 3.99
N VAL A 75 3.96 -30.16 3.27
CA VAL A 75 3.16 -31.39 3.15
C VAL A 75 3.59 -32.21 1.93
N ASP A 76 3.74 -31.53 0.78
CA ASP A 76 4.05 -32.15 -0.51
C ASP A 76 5.36 -31.58 -1.09
N SER A 77 6.50 -32.16 -0.70
CA SER A 77 7.82 -31.73 -1.21
C SER A 77 8.02 -32.01 -2.71
N ASN A 78 7.22 -32.90 -3.30
CA ASN A 78 7.33 -33.31 -4.70
C ASN A 78 6.77 -32.29 -5.71
N LYS A 79 6.18 -31.18 -5.25
CA LYS A 79 5.58 -30.16 -6.13
C LYS A 79 6.19 -28.77 -5.88
N PRO A 80 7.48 -28.59 -6.14
CA PRO A 80 8.10 -27.28 -6.00
C PRO A 80 7.55 -26.31 -7.06
N ARG A 81 7.43 -25.04 -6.69
CA ARG A 81 6.99 -23.97 -7.59
C ARG A 81 8.06 -22.89 -7.71
N PRO A 82 8.41 -22.43 -8.91
CA PRO A 82 9.30 -21.29 -9.10
C PRO A 82 8.78 -20.02 -8.45
N VAL A 83 9.70 -19.26 -7.86
CA VAL A 83 9.47 -17.98 -7.21
C VAL A 83 10.36 -16.93 -7.86
N LYS A 84 9.88 -15.69 -7.92
CA LYS A 84 10.71 -14.56 -8.36
C LYS A 84 10.48 -13.33 -7.52
N ARG A 85 11.56 -12.57 -7.36
CA ARG A 85 11.56 -11.25 -6.73
C ARG A 85 11.54 -10.17 -7.80
N VAL A 86 10.58 -9.26 -7.74
CA VAL A 86 10.46 -8.14 -8.68
C VAL A 86 10.64 -6.84 -7.91
N VAL A 87 11.65 -6.06 -8.28
CA VAL A 87 11.87 -4.72 -7.74
C VAL A 87 11.20 -3.72 -8.68
N ARG A 88 10.12 -3.10 -8.23
CA ARG A 88 9.40 -2.05 -8.97
C ARG A 88 9.80 -0.68 -8.44
N LYS A 89 9.87 0.31 -9.33
CA LYS A 89 9.91 1.70 -8.90
C LYS A 89 8.48 2.09 -8.54
N ARG A 90 8.29 2.84 -7.44
CA ARG A 90 6.95 3.34 -7.07
C ARG A 90 6.29 4.15 -8.19
N GLU A 91 7.11 4.76 -9.04
CA GLU A 91 6.73 5.52 -10.22
C GLU A 91 6.02 4.66 -11.29
N ASP A 92 6.25 3.33 -11.30
CA ASP A 92 5.64 2.41 -12.27
C ASP A 92 4.22 1.98 -11.85
N LYS A 93 3.83 2.22 -10.59
CA LYS A 93 2.48 1.91 -10.12
C LYS A 93 1.56 2.98 -10.67
N HIS A 94 0.75 2.62 -11.68
CA HIS A 94 -0.32 3.46 -12.19
C HIS A 94 -1.18 3.91 -11.02
N LEU A 95 -0.99 5.16 -10.59
CA LEU A 95 -1.88 5.80 -9.65
C LEU A 95 -3.25 5.78 -10.30
N ARG A 96 -4.28 5.39 -9.55
CA ARG A 96 -5.65 5.39 -10.06
C ARG A 96 -6.04 6.85 -10.28
N GLU A 97 -5.85 7.37 -11.49
CA GLU A 97 -6.07 8.77 -11.86
C GLU A 97 -7.47 9.24 -11.45
N ALA A 98 -8.45 8.32 -11.46
CA ALA A 98 -9.80 8.54 -10.97
C ALA A 98 -9.90 9.02 -9.50
N ARG A 99 -8.88 8.83 -8.66
CA ARG A 99 -8.80 9.37 -7.29
C ARG A 99 -8.20 10.78 -7.21
N PHE A 100 -7.59 11.24 -8.30
CA PHE A 100 -6.94 12.54 -8.43
C PHE A 100 -7.66 13.45 -9.42
N VAL A 101 -8.84 13.04 -9.92
CA VAL A 101 -9.73 13.97 -10.59
C VAL A 101 -10.11 14.99 -9.54
N ASP A 102 -9.82 16.27 -9.82
CA ASP A 102 -10.45 17.36 -9.11
C ASP A 102 -11.96 17.11 -9.23
N LEU A 103 -12.58 16.59 -8.16
CA LEU A 103 -14.02 16.71 -8.01
C LEU A 103 -14.29 18.18 -8.29
N PRO A 104 -15.23 18.55 -9.18
CA PRO A 104 -15.47 19.94 -9.48
C PRO A 104 -15.91 20.62 -8.19
N VAL A 105 -14.95 21.22 -7.50
CA VAL A 105 -15.18 22.15 -6.43
C VAL A 105 -15.75 23.32 -7.19
N SER A 106 -17.07 23.44 -7.14
CA SER A 106 -17.79 24.55 -7.75
C SER A 106 -17.03 25.80 -7.34
N SER A 107 -16.55 26.60 -8.30
CA SER A 107 -15.67 27.76 -8.02
C SER A 107 -16.33 28.83 -7.12
N GLY A 108 -17.63 28.68 -6.82
CA GLY A 108 -18.37 29.45 -5.81
C GLY A 108 -18.58 28.76 -4.46
N ARG A 109 -18.03 27.56 -4.22
CA ARG A 109 -18.17 26.80 -2.97
C ARG A 109 -16.82 26.65 -2.31
N SER A 110 -16.59 27.41 -1.24
CA SER A 110 -15.44 27.16 -0.37
C SER A 110 -15.48 25.70 0.13
N PHE A 111 -14.33 25.03 0.20
CA PHE A 111 -14.21 23.70 0.82
C PHE A 111 -14.75 23.65 2.26
N GLY A 112 -14.91 24.82 2.89
CA GLY A 112 -15.64 25.04 4.13
C GLY A 112 -16.87 25.94 3.93
N GLY A 113 -17.77 25.56 3.01
CA GLY A 113 -19.02 26.27 2.75
C GLY A 113 -19.92 26.32 3.98
N GLN A 114 -19.75 27.39 4.76
CA GLN A 114 -20.43 27.81 6.00
C GLN A 114 -20.36 26.89 7.22
N TYR A 115 -20.17 25.59 7.05
CA TYR A 115 -19.91 24.65 8.14
C TYR A 115 -19.05 23.50 7.60
N GLY A 116 -17.72 23.67 7.62
CA GLY A 116 -16.82 22.55 7.41
C GLY A 116 -17.15 21.48 8.44
N TRP A 117 -17.60 20.31 7.97
CA TRP A 117 -18.07 19.17 8.77
C TRP A 117 -18.42 19.50 10.22
N VAL A 118 -19.62 20.01 10.47
CA VAL A 118 -20.11 20.16 11.83
C VAL A 118 -20.44 18.78 12.36
N SER A 119 -19.71 18.37 13.40
CA SER A 119 -19.95 17.10 14.08
C SER A 119 -21.44 16.98 14.44
N PRO A 120 -22.07 15.81 14.23
CA PRO A 120 -23.46 15.56 14.63
C PRO A 120 -23.76 15.96 16.07
N PHE A 121 -22.77 15.82 16.96
CA PHE A 121 -22.87 16.25 18.36
C PHE A 121 -23.19 17.75 18.52
N VAL A 122 -22.56 18.61 17.71
CA VAL A 122 -22.80 20.06 17.78
C VAL A 122 -24.21 20.40 17.28
N ILE A 123 -24.75 19.60 16.36
CA ILE A 123 -26.13 19.74 15.86
C ILE A 123 -27.14 19.34 16.95
N GLU A 124 -26.87 18.24 17.67
CA GLU A 124 -27.72 17.77 18.77
C GLU A 124 -27.73 18.76 19.93
N VAL A 125 -26.56 19.21 20.41
CA VAL A 125 -26.46 20.17 21.51
C VAL A 125 -27.17 21.49 21.18
N ARG A 126 -27.07 21.97 19.94
CA ARG A 126 -27.80 23.17 19.51
C ARG A 126 -29.32 22.98 19.62
N ARG A 127 -29.82 21.80 19.23
CA ARG A 127 -31.25 21.48 19.30
C ARG A 127 -31.73 21.41 20.74
N ASP A 128 -30.98 20.72 21.60
CA ASP A 128 -31.36 20.51 23.00
C ASP A 128 -31.35 21.82 23.80
N LEU A 129 -30.41 22.71 23.49
CA LEU A 129 -30.31 24.03 24.12
C LEU A 129 -31.17 25.11 23.45
N GLY A 130 -31.88 24.79 22.36
CA GLY A 130 -32.76 25.73 21.66
C GLY A 130 -32.05 26.92 20.99
N LEU A 131 -30.75 26.81 20.73
CA LEU A 131 -29.92 27.93 20.27
C LEU A 131 -30.18 28.28 18.80
N GLN A 132 -30.37 29.57 18.50
CA GLN A 132 -30.57 30.07 17.15
C GLN A 132 -29.22 30.35 16.46
N PRO A 133 -29.15 30.36 15.11
CA PRO A 133 -27.90 30.59 14.38
C PRO A 133 -27.20 31.90 14.75
N LYS A 134 -27.98 32.92 15.13
CA LYS A 134 -27.51 34.24 15.57
C LYS A 134 -26.81 34.22 16.94
N ASP A 135 -27.05 33.18 17.74
CA ASP A 135 -26.47 33.00 19.07
C ASP A 135 -25.12 32.24 18.97
N LEU A 136 -24.78 31.73 17.78
CA LEU A 136 -23.52 31.04 17.53
C LEU A 136 -22.45 32.05 17.10
N PRO A 137 -21.22 31.93 17.63
CA PRO A 137 -20.13 32.82 17.24
C PRO A 137 -19.80 32.64 15.75
N THR A 138 -20.06 33.68 14.95
CA THR A 138 -19.69 33.70 13.53
C THR A 138 -18.29 34.28 13.37
N LYS A 139 -17.55 33.77 12.38
CA LYS A 139 -16.16 34.18 12.13
C LYS A 139 -16.05 35.57 11.47
N LYS A 140 -17.17 36.20 11.10
CA LYS A 140 -17.26 37.54 10.51
C LYS A 140 -18.45 38.28 11.13
N PRO A 141 -18.22 39.17 12.10
CA PRO A 141 -19.29 39.91 12.76
C PRO A 141 -19.85 41.08 11.93
N ASP A 142 -19.11 41.62 10.95
CA ASP A 142 -19.48 42.86 10.25
C ASP A 142 -19.50 42.73 8.70
N MET A 143 -20.48 42.00 8.16
CA MET A 143 -20.87 42.10 6.74
C MET A 143 -22.39 42.13 6.60
#